data_AF-A0AAE9ZUU3-F1
#
_entry.id   AF-A0AAE9ZUU3-F1
#
_cell.length_a   1.000
_cell.length_b   1.000
_cell.length_c   1.000
_cell.angle_alpha   90.00
_cell.angle_beta   90.00
_cell.angle_gamma   90.00
#
_symmetry.space_group_name_H-M   'P 1'
#
loop_
_entity.id
_entity.type
_entity.pdbx_description
1 polymer ?
#
loop_
_entity_poly.entity_id
_entity_poly.type
_entity_poly.pdbx_seq_one_letter_code
_entity_poly.pdbx_strand_id
1 'polypeptide(L)'
;MFANFLPFLRRSPPPDSESAFVREVTVTRHEPRSRRSEMLLLGGWILIALKCVGTFWMVRHYAMPFNPWWIVLPTLAAAVLCTWVYWRRN
;
A
#
# COMPACT_ATOMS: atom_id res chain seq x y z
N MET A 1 -10.30 31.30 -23.99
CA MET A 1 -10.48 31.62 -22.55
C MET A 1 -9.82 30.55 -21.64
N PHE A 2 -8.56 30.19 -21.88
CA PHE A 2 -7.85 29.13 -21.13
C PHE A 2 -6.40 29.53 -20.78
N ALA A 3 -6.05 30.81 -20.84
CA ALA A 3 -4.68 31.31 -20.63
C ALA A 3 -4.37 31.67 -19.16
N ASN A 4 -5.30 31.46 -18.22
CA ASN A 4 -5.23 32.08 -16.88
C ASN A 4 -4.82 31.13 -15.73
N PHE A 5 -4.34 29.90 -16.02
CA PHE A 5 -3.94 28.93 -14.98
C PHE A 5 -2.43 28.81 -14.76
N LEU A 6 -1.62 29.55 -15.52
CA LEU A 6 -0.16 29.58 -15.38
C LEU A 6 0.39 30.42 -14.19
N PRO A 7 -0.35 31.35 -13.52
CA PRO A 7 0.24 32.12 -12.42
C PRO A 7 0.59 31.28 -11.18
N PHE A 8 -0.06 30.14 -10.96
CA PHE A 8 0.15 29.32 -9.75
C PHE A 8 1.49 28.56 -9.76
N LEU A 9 2.15 28.42 -10.92
CA LEU A 9 3.51 27.90 -11.03
C LEU A 9 4.59 28.97 -10.89
N ARG A 10 4.25 30.26 -10.95
CA ARG A 10 5.21 31.36 -10.84
C ARG A 10 5.23 31.91 -9.42
N ARG A 11 5.97 31.23 -8.55
CA ARG A 11 6.48 31.85 -7.32
C ARG A 11 7.56 32.85 -7.73
N SER A 12 7.24 34.14 -7.80
CA SER A 12 8.27 35.19 -7.92
C SER A 12 9.22 35.08 -6.73
N PRO A 13 10.53 34.89 -6.94
CA PRO A 13 11.51 35.00 -5.86
C PRO A 13 11.82 36.48 -5.59
N PRO A 14 12.10 36.87 -4.34
CA PRO A 14 12.65 38.19 -4.02
C PRO A 14 14.06 38.34 -4.63
N PRO A 15 14.46 39.55 -5.07
CA PRO A 15 15.80 39.80 -5.56
C PRO A 15 16.70 39.97 -4.34
N ASP A 16 17.42 38.90 -3.99
CA ASP A 16 18.71 38.91 -3.27
C ASP A 16 18.95 37.52 -2.69
N SER A 17 19.62 36.66 -3.44
CA SER A 17 20.30 35.46 -2.90
C SER A 17 21.21 34.87 -3.98
N GLU A 18 22.24 35.63 -4.33
CA GLU A 18 23.34 35.23 -5.21
C GLU A 18 24.30 34.20 -4.55
N SER A 19 23.81 33.37 -3.61
CA SER A 19 24.66 32.46 -2.83
C SER A 19 23.94 31.21 -2.32
N ALA A 20 23.33 30.44 -3.22
CA ALA A 20 23.03 29.03 -2.94
C ALA A 20 22.87 28.26 -4.26
N PHE A 21 23.98 27.98 -4.95
CA PHE A 21 23.99 27.02 -6.03
C PHE A 21 23.73 25.63 -5.43
N VAL A 22 22.47 25.22 -5.41
CA VAL A 22 22.04 23.92 -4.89
C VAL A 22 22.53 22.85 -5.86
N ARG A 23 23.70 22.29 -5.57
CA ARG A 23 24.42 21.32 -6.42
C ARG A 23 23.75 19.95 -6.45
N GLU A 24 23.03 19.58 -5.40
CA GLU A 24 22.15 18.43 -5.35
C GLU A 24 21.07 18.63 -4.28
N VAL A 25 19.82 18.34 -4.62
CA VAL A 25 18.76 18.14 -3.64
C VAL A 25 18.55 16.63 -3.55
N THR A 26 19.30 15.98 -2.66
CA THR A 26 19.01 14.60 -2.28
C THR A 26 17.79 14.63 -1.37
N VAL A 27 16.59 14.60 -1.97
CA VAL A 27 15.35 14.46 -1.22
C VAL A 27 15.25 13.02 -0.73
N THR A 28 15.89 12.71 0.39
CA THR A 28 15.58 11.50 1.16
C THR A 28 14.25 11.73 1.89
N ARG A 29 13.16 11.96 1.17
CA ARG A 29 11.83 11.79 1.77
C ARG A 29 11.58 10.30 1.82
N HIS A 30 11.88 9.72 2.97
CA HIS A 30 11.18 8.52 3.37
C HIS A 30 9.71 8.94 3.52
N GLU A 31 8.86 8.54 2.57
CA GLU A 31 7.44 8.84 2.60
C GLU A 31 6.91 8.32 3.95
N PRO A 32 6.33 9.16 4.83
CA PRO A 32 5.87 8.68 6.12
C PRO A 32 4.79 7.63 5.88
N ARG A 33 5.00 6.41 6.42
CA ARG A 33 4.04 5.28 6.37
C ARG A 33 2.63 5.82 6.53
N SER A 34 1.86 5.79 5.45
CA SER A 34 0.50 6.29 5.50
C SER A 34 -0.31 5.34 6.38
N ARG A 35 -0.93 5.84 7.45
CA ARG A 35 -1.78 5.00 8.34
C ARG A 35 -2.90 4.29 7.57
N ARG A 36 -3.30 4.84 6.41
CA ARG A 36 -4.32 4.27 5.53
C ARG A 36 -3.87 2.96 4.88
N SER A 37 -2.65 2.89 4.35
CA SER A 37 -2.14 1.65 3.74
C SER A 37 -1.98 0.55 4.78
N GLU A 38 -1.56 0.89 6.00
CA GLU A 38 -1.45 -0.06 7.10
C GLU A 38 -2.83 -0.60 7.54
N MET A 39 -3.85 0.27 7.64
CA MET A 39 -5.23 -0.15 7.91
C MET A 39 -5.83 -1.02 6.81
N LEU A 40 -5.55 -0.74 5.53
CA LEU A 40 -6.00 -1.57 4.40
C LEU A 40 -5.36 -2.96 4.44
N LEU A 41 -4.07 -3.04 4.79
CA LEU A 41 -3.37 -4.30 4.98
C LEU A 41 -3.99 -5.11 6.12
N LEU A 42 -4.24 -4.46 7.25
CA LEU A 42 -4.87 -5.09 8.41
C LEU A 42 -6.30 -5.59 8.08
N GLY A 43 -7.09 -4.76 7.40
CA GLY A 43 -8.43 -5.12 6.94
C GLY A 43 -8.41 -6.31 5.97
N GLY A 44 -7.46 -6.34 5.03
CA GLY A 44 -7.24 -7.47 4.13
C GLY A 44 -6.93 -8.76 4.89
N TRP A 45 -6.03 -8.71 5.87
CA TRP A 45 -5.71 -9.85 6.74
C TRP A 45 -6.93 -10.38 7.52
N ILE A 46 -7.75 -9.48 8.07
CA ILE A 46 -8.99 -9.87 8.77
C ILE A 46 -9.96 -10.57 7.81
N LEU A 47 -10.14 -10.03 6.60
CA LEU A 47 -11.02 -10.63 5.60
C LEU A 47 -10.55 -12.04 5.18
N ILE A 48 -9.24 -12.22 5.01
CA ILE A 48 -8.63 -13.52 4.70
C ILE A 48 -8.85 -14.50 5.85
N ALA A 49 -8.63 -14.08 7.09
CA ALA A 49 -8.84 -14.91 8.26
C ALA A 49 -10.31 -15.38 8.35
N LEU A 50 -11.26 -14.47 8.16
CA LEU A 50 -12.69 -14.77 8.16
C LEU A 50 -13.04 -15.80 7.06
N LYS A 51 -12.52 -15.62 5.85
CA LYS A 51 -12.69 -16.57 4.74
C LYS A 51 -12.14 -17.96 5.08
N CYS A 52 -10.96 -18.02 5.69
CA CYS A 52 -10.32 -19.28 6.07
C CYS A 52 -11.14 -20.03 7.13
N VAL A 53 -11.62 -19.31 8.15
CA VAL A 53 -12.52 -19.88 9.18
C VAL A 53 -13.80 -20.42 8.52
N GLY A 54 -14.40 -19.67 7.59
CA GLY A 54 -15.58 -20.12 6.85
C GLY A 54 -15.33 -21.38 6.02
N THR A 55 -14.16 -21.49 5.38
CA THR A 55 -13.80 -22.69 4.60
C THR A 55 -13.60 -23.91 5.51
N PHE A 56 -12.91 -23.75 6.63
CA PHE A 56 -12.78 -24.83 7.64
C PHE A 56 -14.13 -25.24 8.23
N TRP A 57 -14.99 -24.26 8.52
CA TRP A 57 -16.32 -24.51 9.05
C TRP A 57 -17.18 -25.29 8.05
N MET A 58 -17.20 -24.90 6.77
CA MET A 58 -17.93 -25.64 5.74
C MET A 58 -17.41 -27.07 5.61
N VAL A 59 -16.09 -27.28 5.54
CA VAL A 59 -15.56 -28.64 5.38
C VAL A 59 -15.90 -29.52 6.58
N ARG A 60 -15.81 -28.97 7.80
CA ARG A 60 -16.17 -29.70 9.02
C ARG A 60 -17.68 -29.96 9.11
N HIS A 61 -18.51 -29.00 8.74
CA HIS A 61 -19.97 -29.10 8.85
C HIS A 61 -20.57 -30.03 7.79
N TYR A 62 -20.05 -29.99 6.56
CA TYR A 62 -20.55 -30.79 5.43
C TYR A 62 -19.77 -32.08 5.19
N ALA A 63 -18.80 -32.43 6.06
CA ALA A 63 -17.96 -33.63 5.97
C ALA A 63 -17.38 -33.86 4.55
N MET A 64 -16.96 -32.77 3.90
CA MET A 64 -16.52 -32.82 2.51
C MET A 64 -15.19 -33.60 2.39
N PRO A 65 -15.05 -34.48 1.37
CA PRO A 65 -13.87 -35.33 1.19
C PRO A 65 -12.70 -34.58 0.52
N PHE A 66 -12.43 -33.34 0.95
CA PHE A 66 -11.27 -32.58 0.49
C PHE A 66 -10.64 -31.80 1.64
N ASN A 67 -9.33 -31.59 1.53
CA ASN A 67 -8.57 -30.91 2.57
C ASN A 67 -8.70 -29.38 2.41
N PRO A 68 -9.24 -28.64 3.40
CA PRO A 68 -9.46 -27.19 3.31
C PRO A 68 -8.16 -26.40 3.12
N TRP A 69 -7.02 -26.98 3.49
CA TRP A 69 -5.70 -26.38 3.29
C TRP A 69 -5.41 -26.02 1.83
N TRP A 70 -5.95 -26.77 0.86
CA TRP A 70 -5.79 -26.47 -0.58
C TRP A 70 -6.33 -25.10 -0.98
N ILE A 71 -7.37 -24.62 -0.28
CA ILE A 71 -8.00 -23.34 -0.56
C ILE A 71 -7.38 -22.23 0.28
N VAL A 72 -6.85 -22.56 1.46
CA VAL A 72 -6.26 -21.61 2.41
C VAL A 72 -4.83 -21.22 2.01
N LEU A 73 -3.99 -22.19 1.65
CA LEU A 73 -2.59 -21.99 1.25
C LEU A 73 -2.39 -20.92 0.16
N PRO A 74 -3.05 -20.99 -1.01
CA PRO A 74 -2.85 -20.01 -2.07
C PRO A 74 -3.33 -18.61 -1.66
N THR A 75 -4.39 -18.49 -0.86
CA THR A 75 -4.81 -17.18 -0.32
C THR A 75 -3.79 -16.60 0.64
N LEU A 76 -3.21 -17.41 1.53
CA LEU A 76 -2.16 -16.95 2.43
C LEU A 76 -0.91 -16.56 1.64
N ALA A 77 -0.52 -17.34 0.63
CA ALA A 77 0.60 -17.03 -0.23
C ALA A 77 0.41 -15.69 -0.96
N ALA A 78 -0.78 -15.44 -1.53
CA ALA A 78 -1.10 -14.17 -2.17
C ALA A 78 -1.09 -12.99 -1.19
N ALA A 79 -1.59 -13.19 0.03
CA ALA A 79 -1.60 -12.16 1.08
C ALA A 79 -0.18 -11.79 1.54
N VAL A 80 0.66 -12.80 1.76
CA VAL A 80 2.08 -12.62 2.11
C VAL A 80 2.80 -11.93 0.95
N LEU A 81 2.53 -12.31 -0.30
CA LEU A 81 3.12 -11.69 -1.48
C LEU A 81 2.74 -10.20 -1.57
N CYS A 82 1.47 -9.86 -1.40
CA CYS A 82 1.01 -8.46 -1.36
C CYS A 82 1.70 -7.68 -0.22
N THR A 83 1.79 -8.27 0.96
CA THR A 83 2.47 -7.67 2.12
C THR A 83 3.96 -7.44 1.84
N TRP A 84 4.61 -8.42 1.18
CA TRP A 84 6.03 -8.35 0.83
C TRP A 84 6.31 -7.31 -0.26
N VAL A 85 5.46 -7.23 -1.29
CA VAL A 85 5.55 -6.18 -2.32
C VAL A 85 5.37 -4.79 -1.71
N TYR A 86 4.43 -4.63 -0.78
CA TYR A 86 4.26 -3.39 -0.04
C TYR A 86 5.51 -3.02 0.77
N TRP A 87 6.11 -3.99 1.46
CA TRP A 87 7.35 -3.78 2.22
C TRP A 87 8.53 -3.42 1.31
N ARG A 88 8.66 -4.04 0.14
CA ARG A 88 9.77 -3.83 -0.81
C ARG A 88 9.66 -2.52 -1.59
N ARG A 89 8.45 -1.96 -1.71
CA ARG A 89 8.21 -0.69 -2.40
C ARG A 89 8.58 0.53 -1.54
N ASN A 90 8.84 0.31 -0.26
CA ASN A 90 9.31 1.30 0.71
C ASN A 90 10.73 0.96 1.18
#